data_AF-V4JPG9-F1
#
_entry.id   AF-V4JPG9-F1
#
_cell.length_a   1.000
_cell.length_b   1.000
_cell.length_c   1.000
_cell.angle_alpha   90.00
_cell.angle_beta   90.00
_cell.angle_gamma   90.00
#
_symmetry.space_group_name_H-M   'P 1'
#
loop_
_entity.id
_entity.type
_entity.pdbx_description
1 polymer ?
#
loop_
_entity_poly.entity_id
_entity_poly.type
_entity_poly.pdbx_seq_one_letter_code
_entity_poly.pdbx_strand_id
1 'polypeptide(L)'
;VTLIAAWYEVLLDLKRRGLNQDPKLAIGDGALGFWTALREVFPTTREQRCWVHKTINVLNDLPKSVQTKAKAHLHDIWQAETRAKAETAFDFFVEAYGAKWDKAVARLVKDRDALLTFYDFPAEHWKHIRTSNPIESTFATVRHRTRRTKGCLSRKTGLAMAYRLMMSAQNKWRKLDGQNRLPEVISGVAFRDGIRQLQTAA
;
A
#
# COMPACT_ATOMS: atom_id res chain seq x y z
N VAL A 1 -9.13 -8.12 22.90
CA VAL A 1 -8.39 -8.61 21.71
C VAL A 1 -7.32 -7.60 21.40
N THR A 2 -6.03 -7.95 21.50
CA THR A 2 -4.95 -7.05 21.08
C THR A 2 -5.04 -6.83 19.57
N LEU A 3 -4.53 -5.70 19.06
CA LEU A 3 -4.58 -5.41 17.62
C LEU A 3 -3.92 -6.51 16.78
N ILE A 4 -2.93 -7.21 17.34
CA ILE A 4 -2.29 -8.38 16.73
C ILE A 4 -3.30 -9.52 16.57
N ALA A 5 -3.94 -9.95 17.66
CA ALA A 5 -4.87 -11.09 17.65
C ALA A 5 -6.03 -10.90 16.65
N ALA A 6 -6.52 -9.67 16.47
CA ALA A 6 -7.56 -9.36 15.49
C ALA A 6 -7.07 -9.57 14.04
N TRP A 7 -5.82 -9.20 13.72
CA TRP A 7 -5.26 -9.42 12.39
C TRP A 7 -4.97 -10.89 12.10
N TYR A 8 -4.50 -11.65 13.09
CA TYR A 8 -4.37 -13.10 12.96
C TYR A 8 -5.69 -13.75 12.60
N GLU A 9 -6.76 -13.40 13.31
CA GLU A 9 -8.09 -13.95 13.05
C GLU A 9 -8.53 -13.69 11.61
N VAL A 10 -8.37 -12.45 11.12
CA VAL A 10 -8.71 -12.07 9.74
C VAL A 10 -7.87 -12.85 8.73
N LEU A 11 -6.55 -12.93 8.88
CA LEU A 11 -5.67 -13.59 7.92
C LEU A 11 -5.87 -15.11 7.88
N LEU A 12 -6.04 -15.74 9.04
CA LEU A 12 -6.39 -17.17 9.12
C LEU A 12 -7.76 -17.45 8.53
N ASP A 13 -8.71 -16.53 8.68
CA ASP A 13 -10.03 -16.67 8.06
C ASP A 13 -9.96 -16.62 6.53
N LEU A 14 -9.09 -15.79 5.95
CA LEU A 14 -8.83 -15.79 4.51
C LEU A 14 -8.29 -17.14 4.03
N LYS A 15 -7.36 -17.77 4.77
CA LYS A 15 -6.88 -19.12 4.45
C LYS A 15 -8.01 -20.15 4.49
N ARG A 16 -8.83 -20.14 5.54
CA ARG A 16 -10.00 -21.03 5.65
C ARG A 16 -10.99 -20.88 4.50
N ARG A 17 -11.08 -19.68 3.91
CA ARG A 17 -11.92 -19.38 2.74
C ARG A 17 -11.26 -19.67 1.38
N GLY A 18 -10.05 -20.22 1.37
CA GLY A 18 -9.37 -20.71 0.16
C GLY A 18 -8.19 -19.87 -0.33
N LEU A 19 -7.74 -18.85 0.41
CA LEU A 19 -6.47 -18.16 0.12
C LEU A 19 -5.28 -19.03 0.56
N ASN A 20 -5.05 -20.12 -0.17
CA ASN A 20 -4.07 -21.15 0.20
C ASN A 20 -2.64 -20.82 -0.25
N GLN A 21 -2.51 -19.94 -1.25
CA GLN A 21 -1.21 -19.43 -1.68
C GLN A 21 -0.96 -18.09 -1.00
N ASP A 22 0.24 -17.91 -0.46
CA ASP A 22 0.68 -16.64 0.08
C ASP A 22 0.55 -15.54 -0.98
N PRO A 23 -0.09 -14.40 -0.66
CA PRO A 23 -0.05 -13.23 -1.51
C PRO A 23 1.39 -12.86 -1.85
N LYS A 24 1.66 -12.47 -3.10
CA LYS A 24 3.03 -12.04 -3.46
C LYS A 24 3.40 -10.68 -2.88
N LEU A 25 2.39 -9.86 -2.56
CA LEU A 25 2.55 -8.52 -2.02
C LEU A 25 1.39 -8.18 -1.07
N ALA A 26 1.71 -7.63 0.10
CA ALA A 26 0.76 -6.94 0.95
C ALA A 26 1.16 -5.46 1.09
N ILE A 27 0.19 -4.57 0.94
CA ILE A 27 0.39 -3.13 1.02
C ILE A 27 -0.43 -2.60 2.19
N GLY A 28 0.21 -1.88 3.10
CA GLY A 28 -0.46 -1.33 4.28
C GLY A 28 0.23 -0.09 4.83
N ASP A 29 -0.36 0.48 5.85
CA ASP A 29 0.25 1.57 6.61
C ASP A 29 1.30 1.03 7.61
N GLY A 30 1.62 1.81 8.64
CA GLY A 30 2.56 1.43 9.70
C GLY A 30 1.97 0.57 10.82
N ALA A 31 0.76 0.01 10.70
CA ALA A 31 0.10 -0.72 11.79
C ALA A 31 0.84 -2.02 12.16
N LEU A 32 1.65 -1.96 13.23
CA LEU A 32 2.52 -3.06 13.70
C LEU A 32 1.81 -4.42 13.85
N GLY A 33 0.55 -4.41 14.29
CA GLY A 33 -0.21 -5.65 14.49
C GLY A 33 -0.48 -6.44 13.21
N PHE A 34 -0.71 -5.74 12.08
CA PHE A 34 -0.93 -6.38 10.79
C PHE A 34 0.34 -7.07 10.29
N TRP A 35 1.48 -6.37 10.33
CA TRP A 35 2.75 -6.90 9.80
C TRP A 35 3.27 -8.07 10.62
N THR A 36 3.07 -8.03 11.94
CA THR A 36 3.39 -9.18 12.81
C THR A 36 2.58 -10.41 12.40
N ALA A 37 1.25 -10.24 12.26
CA ALA A 37 0.38 -11.35 11.85
C ALA A 37 0.66 -11.83 10.42
N LEU A 38 0.98 -10.93 9.50
CA LEU A 38 1.28 -11.25 8.10
C LEU A 38 2.51 -12.15 7.99
N ARG A 39 3.59 -11.85 8.72
CA ARG A 39 4.83 -12.64 8.69
C ARG A 39 4.65 -14.05 9.21
N GLU A 40 3.73 -14.26 10.14
CA GLU A 40 3.44 -15.61 10.65
C GLU A 40 2.46 -16.37 9.75
N VAL A 41 1.40 -15.71 9.29
CA VAL A 41 0.36 -16.40 8.50
C VAL A 41 0.79 -16.60 7.05
N PHE A 42 1.48 -15.64 6.43
CA PHE A 42 1.92 -15.68 5.03
C PHE A 42 3.41 -15.28 4.90
N PRO A 43 4.34 -16.13 5.36
CA PRO A 43 5.75 -15.79 5.57
C PRO A 43 6.50 -15.41 4.28
N THR A 44 6.01 -15.80 3.11
CA THR A 44 6.64 -15.46 1.82
C THR A 44 6.08 -14.17 1.21
N THR A 45 5.08 -13.56 1.85
CA THR A 45 4.45 -12.32 1.36
C THR A 45 5.40 -11.14 1.53
N ARG A 46 5.67 -10.43 0.43
CA ARG A 46 6.47 -9.22 0.49
C ARG A 46 5.68 -8.06 1.09
N GLU A 47 6.35 -7.25 1.88
CA GLU A 47 5.76 -6.08 2.50
C GLU A 47 6.00 -4.82 1.68
N GLN A 48 4.95 -4.01 1.52
CA GLN A 48 5.07 -2.67 1.02
C GLN A 48 4.34 -1.65 1.89
N ARG A 49 5.00 -0.52 2.12
CA ARG A 49 4.40 0.62 2.81
C ARG A 49 3.61 1.46 1.83
N CYS A 50 2.41 1.86 2.23
CA CYS A 50 1.52 2.66 1.39
C CYS A 50 2.08 4.08 1.21
N TRP A 51 2.39 4.46 -0.03
CA TRP A 51 2.89 5.79 -0.38
C TRP A 51 1.95 6.94 0.00
N VAL A 52 0.64 6.73 -0.07
CA VAL A 52 -0.35 7.76 0.31
C VAL A 52 -0.26 8.07 1.80
N HIS A 53 -0.31 7.04 2.65
CA HIS A 53 -0.16 7.22 4.10
C HIS A 53 1.22 7.72 4.47
N LYS A 54 2.28 7.24 3.81
CA LYS A 54 3.64 7.72 4.03
C LYS A 54 3.75 9.22 3.75
N THR A 55 3.24 9.66 2.61
CA THR A 55 3.25 11.08 2.22
C THR A 55 2.54 11.93 3.27
N ILE A 56 1.35 11.53 3.72
CA ILE A 56 0.62 12.25 4.77
C ILE A 56 1.45 12.33 6.06
N ASN A 57 2.02 11.20 6.49
CA ASN A 57 2.82 11.14 7.72
C ASN A 57 4.06 12.05 7.66
N VAL A 58 4.76 12.09 6.52
CA VAL A 58 5.91 12.98 6.32
C VAL A 58 5.46 14.45 6.32
N LEU A 59 4.40 14.78 5.59
CA LEU A 59 3.89 16.15 5.50
C LEU A 59 3.37 16.68 6.85
N ASN A 60 2.82 15.83 7.71
CA ASN A 60 2.35 16.22 9.04
C ASN A 60 3.46 16.73 9.96
N ASP A 61 4.71 16.33 9.74
CA ASP A 61 5.87 16.82 10.48
C ASP A 61 6.51 18.07 9.82
N LEU A 62 5.89 18.60 8.76
CA LEU A 62 6.37 19.78 8.04
C LEU A 62 5.42 20.99 8.20
N PRO A 63 5.95 22.23 8.28
CA PRO A 63 5.13 23.43 8.22
C PRO A 63 4.33 23.52 6.90
N LYS A 64 3.09 24.01 6.97
CA LYS A 64 2.21 24.15 5.79
C LYS A 64 2.87 24.87 4.61
N SER A 65 3.71 25.87 4.89
CA SER A 65 4.40 26.66 3.86
C SER A 65 5.34 25.85 2.97
N VAL A 66 5.88 24.72 3.44
CA VAL A 66 6.81 23.88 2.67
C VAL A 66 6.17 22.59 2.14
N GLN A 67 4.97 22.24 2.63
CA GLN A 67 4.32 20.96 2.31
C GLN A 67 4.07 20.77 0.81
N THR A 68 3.69 21.82 0.07
CA THR A 68 3.47 21.72 -1.38
C THR A 68 4.74 21.27 -2.11
N LYS A 69 5.89 21.90 -1.80
CA LYS A 69 7.18 21.56 -2.42
C LYS A 69 7.65 20.17 -1.97
N ALA A 70 7.56 19.87 -0.69
CA ALA A 70 7.93 18.55 -0.16
C ALA A 70 7.09 17.42 -0.77
N LYS A 71 5.79 17.67 -0.99
CA LYS A 71 4.91 16.70 -1.65
C LYS A 71 5.33 16.43 -3.10
N ALA A 72 5.76 17.47 -3.83
CA ALA A 72 6.29 17.29 -5.19
C ALA A 72 7.55 16.41 -5.17
N HIS A 73 8.52 16.70 -4.29
CA HIS A 73 9.72 15.87 -4.17
C HIS A 73 9.41 14.42 -3.72
N LEU A 74 8.42 14.21 -2.85
CA LEU A 74 7.96 12.86 -2.52
C LEU A 74 7.36 12.15 -3.73
N HIS A 75 6.63 12.87 -4.59
CA HIS A 75 6.11 12.33 -5.85
C HIS A 75 7.24 11.95 -6.80
N ASP A 76 8.30 12.74 -6.90
CA ASP A 76 9.47 12.43 -7.74
C ASP A 76 10.08 11.07 -7.39
N ILE A 77 10.06 10.67 -6.11
CA ILE A 77 10.53 9.36 -5.67
C ILE A 77 9.64 8.24 -6.24
N TRP A 78 8.36 8.23 -5.89
CA TRP A 78 7.53 7.06 -6.19
C TRP A 78 7.02 7.03 -7.63
N GLN A 79 7.07 8.16 -8.34
CA GLN A 79 6.78 8.21 -9.78
C GLN A 79 8.00 7.95 -10.65
N ALA A 80 9.20 7.85 -10.08
CA ALA A 80 10.41 7.58 -10.86
C ALA A 80 10.28 6.31 -11.71
N GLU A 81 10.89 6.33 -12.89
CA GLU A 81 10.80 5.22 -13.85
C GLU A 81 11.57 3.98 -13.41
N THR A 82 12.61 4.16 -12.59
CA THR A 82 13.47 3.09 -12.10
C THR A 82 13.77 3.28 -10.62
N ARG A 83 14.10 2.18 -9.95
CA ARG A 83 14.52 2.20 -8.55
C ARG A 83 15.73 3.10 -8.36
N ALA A 84 16.72 3.06 -9.24
CA ALA A 84 17.92 3.92 -9.13
C ALA A 84 17.57 5.43 -9.14
N LYS A 85 16.65 5.85 -10.03
CA LYS A 85 16.15 7.23 -10.04
C LYS A 85 15.35 7.56 -8.77
N ALA A 86 14.54 6.61 -8.29
CA ALA A 86 13.80 6.78 -7.03
C ALA A 86 14.75 6.97 -5.84
N GLU A 87 15.80 6.15 -5.74
CA GLU A 87 16.82 6.26 -4.69
C GLU A 87 17.53 7.61 -4.73
N THR A 88 17.89 8.09 -5.93
CA THR A 88 18.49 9.42 -6.11
C THR A 88 17.55 10.53 -5.63
N ALA A 89 16.27 10.48 -5.99
CA ALA A 89 15.27 11.44 -5.52
C ALA A 89 15.04 11.33 -3.99
N PHE A 90 15.18 10.13 -3.44
CA PHE A 90 15.09 9.88 -2.00
C PHE A 90 16.24 10.57 -1.26
N ASP A 91 17.47 10.39 -1.73
CA ASP A 91 18.66 11.03 -1.16
C ASP A 91 18.57 12.55 -1.25
N PHE A 92 18.10 13.07 -2.38
CA PHE A 92 17.81 14.50 -2.51
C PHE A 92 16.79 14.99 -1.47
N PHE A 93 15.71 14.25 -1.22
CA PHE A 93 14.75 14.62 -0.18
C PHE A 93 15.40 14.62 1.22
N VAL A 94 16.22 13.60 1.52
CA VAL A 94 16.95 13.51 2.79
C VAL A 94 17.87 14.72 2.98
N GLU A 95 18.62 15.11 1.95
CA GLU A 95 19.52 16.26 2.00
C GLU A 95 18.75 17.59 2.12
N ALA A 96 17.74 17.79 1.27
CA ALA A 96 17.00 19.05 1.20
C ALA A 96 16.19 19.35 2.48
N TYR A 97 15.74 18.32 3.20
CA TYR A 97 14.88 18.49 4.38
C TYR A 97 15.54 18.07 5.70
N GLY A 98 16.58 17.25 5.68
CA GLY A 98 17.12 16.58 6.86
C GLY A 98 17.72 17.52 7.92
N ALA A 99 18.36 18.62 7.49
CA ALA A 99 18.98 19.57 8.43
C ALA A 99 17.96 20.30 9.32
N LYS A 100 16.75 20.55 8.81
CA LYS A 100 15.72 21.36 9.51
C LYS A 100 14.50 20.55 9.96
N TRP A 101 14.21 19.44 9.29
CA TRP A 101 13.03 18.62 9.51
C TRP A 101 13.40 17.14 9.59
N ASP A 102 14.35 16.84 10.46
CA ASP A 102 14.86 15.50 10.79
C ASP A 102 13.74 14.48 11.04
N LYS A 103 12.68 14.84 11.77
CA LYS A 103 11.53 13.96 12.05
C LYS A 103 10.79 13.54 10.79
N ALA A 104 10.53 14.48 9.88
CA ALA A 104 9.86 14.20 8.61
C ALA A 104 10.70 13.24 7.76
N VAL A 105 12.01 13.48 7.70
CA VAL A 105 12.97 12.61 6.98
C VAL A 105 13.06 11.23 7.63
N ALA A 106 13.14 11.15 8.97
CA ALA A 106 13.18 9.88 9.70
C ALA A 106 11.95 9.02 9.41
N ARG A 107 10.76 9.63 9.31
CA ARG A 107 9.54 8.89 8.89
C ARG A 107 9.66 8.32 7.50
N LEU A 108 10.30 9.02 6.57
CA LEU A 108 10.51 8.55 5.20
C LEU A 108 11.54 7.42 5.17
N VAL A 109 12.74 7.66 5.69
CA VAL A 109 13.90 6.75 5.68
C VAL A 109 13.60 5.42 6.34
N LYS A 110 12.87 5.41 7.46
CA LYS A 110 12.52 4.18 8.20
C LYS A 110 11.92 3.08 7.32
N ASP A 111 11.21 3.46 6.26
CA ASP A 111 10.46 2.55 5.40
C ASP A 111 10.99 2.53 3.95
N ARG A 112 12.22 3.03 3.71
CA ARG A 112 12.82 3.22 2.37
C ARG A 112 12.67 2.00 1.46
N ASP A 113 13.18 0.84 1.86
CA ASP A 113 13.10 -0.39 1.06
C ASP A 113 11.65 -0.84 0.83
N ALA A 114 10.85 -0.86 1.89
CA ALA A 114 9.46 -1.29 1.83
C ALA A 114 8.60 -0.35 0.98
N LEU A 115 8.98 0.92 0.80
CA LEU A 115 8.29 1.85 -0.09
C LEU A 115 8.60 1.56 -1.58
N LEU A 116 9.75 0.97 -1.88
CA LEU A 116 10.23 0.73 -3.25
C LEU A 116 10.03 -0.73 -3.72
N THR A 117 9.45 -1.59 -2.89
CA THR A 117 9.11 -2.99 -3.21
C THR A 117 8.39 -3.17 -4.55
N PHE A 118 7.56 -2.19 -4.97
CA PHE A 118 6.80 -2.28 -6.22
C PHE A 118 7.68 -2.40 -7.48
N TYR A 119 8.93 -1.93 -7.46
CA TYR A 119 9.83 -2.04 -8.62
C TYR A 119 10.13 -3.48 -9.03
N ASP A 120 9.89 -4.44 -8.12
CA ASP A 120 10.09 -5.86 -8.37
C ASP A 120 8.80 -6.57 -8.81
N PHE A 121 7.80 -5.79 -9.23
CA PHE A 121 6.53 -6.25 -9.84
C PHE A 121 6.37 -5.61 -11.22
N PRO A 122 5.57 -6.19 -12.14
CA PRO A 122 5.37 -5.66 -13.49
C PRO A 122 5.01 -4.17 -13.49
N ALA A 123 5.63 -3.39 -14.40
CA ALA A 123 5.42 -1.94 -14.48
C ALA A 123 3.95 -1.58 -14.70
N GLU A 124 3.22 -2.42 -15.42
CA GLU A 124 1.78 -2.29 -15.68
C GLU A 124 0.96 -2.27 -14.37
N HIS A 125 1.45 -2.93 -13.31
CA HIS A 125 0.74 -3.02 -12.02
C HIS A 125 0.96 -1.79 -11.14
N TRP A 126 2.02 -1.02 -11.38
CA TRP A 126 2.49 0.04 -10.47
C TRP A 126 1.46 1.12 -10.20
N LYS A 127 0.59 1.43 -11.16
CA LYS A 127 -0.51 2.38 -10.97
C LYS A 127 -1.47 1.97 -9.85
N HIS A 128 -1.71 0.67 -9.72
CA HIS A 128 -2.58 0.11 -8.70
C HIS A 128 -1.85 -0.08 -7.37
N ILE A 129 -0.57 -0.48 -7.42
CA ILE A 129 0.27 -0.74 -6.24
C ILE A 129 0.68 0.55 -5.50
N ARG A 130 0.95 1.64 -6.24
CA ARG A 130 1.44 2.91 -5.65
C ARG A 130 0.33 3.80 -5.09
N THR A 131 -0.93 3.49 -5.36
CA THR A 131 -2.07 4.33 -4.97
C THR A 131 -3.01 3.60 -4.02
N SER A 132 -3.79 4.35 -3.24
CA SER A 132 -4.84 3.77 -2.39
C SER A 132 -6.20 3.71 -3.09
N ASN A 133 -6.28 4.07 -4.38
CA ASN A 133 -7.55 4.16 -5.11
C ASN A 133 -8.38 2.87 -5.09
N PRO A 134 -7.81 1.65 -5.22
CA PRO A 134 -8.61 0.41 -5.13
C PRO A 134 -9.41 0.28 -3.83
N ILE A 135 -8.86 0.77 -2.72
CA ILE A 135 -9.50 0.75 -1.41
C ILE A 135 -10.38 1.98 -1.24
N GLU A 136 -9.82 3.16 -1.51
CA GLU A 136 -10.48 4.44 -1.25
C GLU A 136 -11.77 4.63 -2.06
N SER A 137 -11.78 4.20 -3.33
CA SER A 137 -12.96 4.24 -4.19
C SER A 137 -14.08 3.32 -3.69
N THR A 138 -13.72 2.13 -3.20
CA THR A 138 -14.66 1.17 -2.61
C THR A 138 -15.29 1.72 -1.32
N PHE A 139 -14.49 2.36 -0.46
CA PHE A 139 -14.96 2.90 0.82
C PHE A 139 -15.54 4.32 0.74
N ALA A 140 -15.41 5.03 -0.39
CA ALA A 140 -15.86 6.42 -0.54
C ALA A 140 -17.36 6.58 -0.19
N THR A 141 -18.22 5.74 -0.78
CA THR A 141 -19.66 5.78 -0.52
C THR A 141 -20.01 5.37 0.90
N VAL A 142 -19.29 4.41 1.47
CA VAL A 142 -19.45 4.00 2.88
C VAL A 142 -19.19 5.19 3.80
N ARG A 143 -18.03 5.86 3.66
CA ARG A 143 -17.69 7.05 4.46
C ARG A 143 -18.69 8.18 4.27
N HIS A 144 -19.11 8.45 3.03
CA HIS A 144 -20.12 9.46 2.76
C HIS A 144 -21.43 9.16 3.50
N ARG A 145 -21.94 7.93 3.43
CA ARG A 145 -23.18 7.54 4.08
C ARG A 145 -23.05 7.50 5.60
N THR A 146 -21.96 6.98 6.16
CA THR A 146 -21.67 7.02 7.59
C THR A 146 -21.65 8.44 8.14
N ARG A 147 -21.06 9.41 7.40
CA ARG A 147 -21.09 10.82 7.80
C ARG A 147 -22.49 11.42 7.76
N ARG A 148 -23.32 11.02 6.79
CA ARG A 148 -24.70 11.51 6.65
C ARG A 148 -25.64 10.95 7.71
N THR A 149 -25.41 9.73 8.19
CA THR A 149 -26.23 9.11 9.24
C THR A 149 -25.93 9.63 10.64
N LYS A 150 -24.87 10.44 10.84
CA LYS A 150 -24.55 11.14 12.10
C LYS A 150 -24.61 10.24 13.35
N GLY A 151 -24.22 8.97 13.23
CA GLY A 151 -24.22 8.03 14.36
C GLY A 151 -25.56 7.38 14.68
N CYS A 152 -26.62 7.59 13.89
CA CYS A 152 -27.94 6.97 14.11
C CYS A 152 -28.00 5.46 13.80
N LEU A 153 -26.87 4.80 13.56
CA LEU A 153 -26.81 3.37 13.24
C LEU A 153 -26.26 2.58 14.41
N SER A 154 -26.89 1.44 14.72
CA SER A 154 -26.30 0.44 15.61
C SER A 154 -25.12 -0.25 14.91
N ARG A 155 -24.28 -0.98 15.66
CA ARG A 155 -23.20 -1.80 15.08
C ARG A 155 -23.72 -2.72 13.97
N LYS A 156 -24.84 -3.39 14.20
CA LYS A 156 -25.46 -4.33 13.24
C LYS A 156 -25.92 -3.60 11.97
N THR A 157 -26.64 -2.49 12.10
CA THR A 157 -27.17 -1.76 10.93
C THR A 157 -26.07 -1.02 10.18
N GLY A 158 -25.06 -0.51 10.88
CA GLY A 158 -23.85 0.07 10.30
C GLY A 158 -23.07 -0.93 9.44
N LEU A 159 -22.85 -2.14 9.95
CA LEU A 159 -22.19 -3.21 9.20
C LEU A 159 -23.02 -3.64 7.99
N ALA A 160 -24.34 -3.81 8.14
CA ALA A 160 -25.22 -4.16 7.02
C ALA A 160 -25.21 -3.08 5.92
N MET A 161 -25.24 -1.80 6.30
CA MET A 161 -25.11 -0.69 5.36
C MET A 161 -23.76 -0.73 4.64
N ALA A 162 -22.66 -0.84 5.37
CA ALA A 162 -21.32 -0.91 4.78
C ALA A 162 -21.21 -2.08 3.80
N TYR A 163 -21.67 -3.27 4.19
CA TYR A 163 -21.72 -4.46 3.34
C TYR A 163 -22.48 -4.19 2.03
N ARG A 164 -23.72 -3.68 2.11
CA ARG A 164 -24.52 -3.41 0.90
C ARG A 164 -23.90 -2.35 -0.01
N LEU A 165 -23.26 -1.33 0.55
CA LEU A 165 -22.57 -0.30 -0.23
C LEU A 165 -21.31 -0.86 -0.91
N MET A 166 -20.55 -1.71 -0.23
CA MET A 166 -19.39 -2.40 -0.84
C MET A 166 -19.83 -3.37 -1.94
N MET A 167 -20.92 -4.11 -1.74
CA MET A 167 -21.53 -4.97 -2.77
C MET A 167 -22.03 -4.18 -3.99
N SER A 168 -22.40 -2.91 -3.82
CA SER A 168 -22.73 -2.03 -4.96
C SER A 168 -21.48 -1.51 -5.66
N ALA A 169 -20.44 -1.16 -4.90
CA ALA A 169 -19.16 -0.69 -5.43
C ALA A 169 -18.45 -1.77 -6.27
N GLN A 170 -18.57 -3.05 -5.89
CA GLN A 170 -17.89 -4.15 -6.58
C GLN A 170 -18.19 -4.23 -8.07
N ASN A 171 -19.40 -3.83 -8.48
CA ASN A 171 -19.84 -3.88 -9.88
C ASN A 171 -19.08 -2.88 -10.77
N LYS A 172 -18.35 -1.93 -10.18
CA LYS A 172 -17.55 -0.92 -10.88
C LYS A 172 -16.05 -1.17 -10.72
N TRP A 173 -15.64 -2.27 -10.09
CA TRP A 173 -14.23 -2.59 -9.92
C TRP A 173 -13.58 -2.85 -11.28
N ARG A 174 -12.42 -2.23 -11.47
CA ARG A 174 -11.59 -2.46 -12.64
C ARG A 174 -10.64 -3.61 -12.35
N LYS A 175 -10.35 -4.40 -13.38
CA LYS A 175 -9.28 -5.40 -13.30
C LYS A 175 -7.92 -4.70 -13.16
N LEU A 176 -6.94 -5.44 -12.67
CA LEU A 176 -5.55 -5.00 -12.61
C LEU A 176 -5.03 -4.73 -14.03
N ASP A 177 -4.39 -3.57 -14.23
CA ASP A 177 -3.71 -3.25 -15.49
C ASP A 177 -2.56 -4.27 -15.64
N GLY A 178 -2.39 -4.89 -16.83
CA GLY A 178 -1.40 -5.96 -17.01
C GLY A 178 -1.74 -7.30 -16.33
N GLN A 179 -3.03 -7.63 -16.15
CA GLN A 179 -3.50 -8.90 -15.57
C GLN A 179 -2.90 -10.17 -16.23
N ASN A 180 -2.50 -10.10 -17.50
CA ASN A 180 -1.83 -11.18 -18.23
C ASN A 180 -0.47 -11.57 -17.62
N ARG A 181 0.14 -10.68 -16.80
CA ARG A 181 1.38 -10.94 -16.06
C ARG A 181 1.16 -11.68 -14.73
N LEU A 182 -0.08 -11.82 -14.26
CA LEU A 182 -0.35 -12.47 -12.96
C LEU A 182 0.19 -13.90 -12.86
N PRO A 183 0.10 -14.78 -13.89
CA PRO A 183 0.69 -16.11 -13.83
C PRO A 183 2.22 -16.06 -13.61
N GLU A 184 2.92 -15.09 -14.22
CA GLU A 184 4.36 -14.89 -14.04
C GLU A 184 4.68 -14.49 -12.59
N VAL A 185 3.89 -13.58 -12.02
CA VAL A 185 4.03 -13.15 -10.61
C VAL A 185 3.75 -14.31 -9.65
N ILE A 186 2.70 -15.10 -9.91
CA ILE A 186 2.31 -16.25 -9.06
C ILE A 186 3.39 -17.34 -9.10
N SER A 187 3.92 -17.64 -10.29
CA SER A 187 5.01 -18.61 -10.49
C SER A 187 6.38 -18.13 -10.00
N GLY A 188 6.51 -16.87 -9.58
CA GLY A 188 7.73 -16.33 -8.98
C GLY A 188 8.78 -15.85 -10.00
N VAL A 189 8.36 -15.52 -11.22
CA VAL A 189 9.24 -14.86 -12.20
C VAL A 189 9.75 -13.54 -11.63
N ALA A 190 11.06 -13.31 -11.72
CA ALA A 190 11.67 -12.09 -11.22
C ALA A 190 11.40 -10.91 -12.16
N PHE A 191 11.10 -9.76 -11.57
CA PHE A 191 11.02 -8.47 -12.27
C PHE A 191 12.04 -7.52 -11.63
N ARG A 192 12.65 -6.67 -12.46
CA ARG A 192 13.51 -5.58 -12.02
C ARG A 192 13.11 -4.33 -12.78
N ASP A 193 12.82 -3.26 -12.06
CA ASP A 193 12.24 -2.04 -12.62
C ASP A 193 11.00 -2.33 -13.48
N GLY A 194 10.21 -3.33 -13.07
CA GLY A 194 9.00 -3.75 -13.74
C GLY A 194 9.20 -4.50 -15.06
N ILE A 195 10.45 -4.81 -15.41
CA ILE A 195 10.82 -5.59 -16.59
C ILE A 195 11.09 -7.03 -16.16
N ARG A 196 10.46 -7.97 -16.85
CA ARG A 196 10.67 -9.41 -16.68
C ARG A 196 12.15 -9.75 -16.88
N GLN A 197 12.74 -10.43 -15.91
CA GLN A 197 14.10 -10.96 -16.04
C GLN A 197 14.03 -12.35 -16.67
N LEU A 198 14.82 -12.57 -17.73
CA LEU A 198 15.03 -13.90 -18.25
C LEU A 198 15.86 -14.66 -17.22
N GLN A 199 15.43 -15.87 -16.84
CA GLN A 199 16.30 -16.76 -16.08
C GLN A 199 17.51 -17.07 -16.96
N THR A 200 18.67 -16.52 -16.61
CA THR A 200 19.92 -17.05 -17.11
C THR A 200 20.00 -18.48 -16.58
N ALA A 201 19.88 -19.48 -17.45
CA ALA A 201 20.17 -20.85 -17.07
C ALA A 201 21.61 -20.88 -16.53
N ALA A 202 21.74 -21.25 -15.26
CA ALA A 202 23.02 -21.57 -14.64
C ALA A 202 23.44 -22.98 -15.07
#